data_AF-A0A7X1THB0-F1
#
_entry.id   AF-A0A7X1THB0-F1
#
_cell.length_a   1.000
_cell.length_b   1.000
_cell.length_c   1.000
_cell.angle_alpha   90.00
_cell.angle_beta   90.00
_cell.angle_gamma   90.00
#
_symmetry.space_group_name_H-M   'P 1'
#
loop_
_entity.id
_entity.type
_entity.pdbx_description
1 polymer ?
#
loop_
_entity_poly.entity_id
_entity_poly.type
_entity_poly.pdbx_seq_one_letter_code
_entity_poly.pdbx_strand_id
1 'polypeptide(L)'
;MKRVPDWDILQTRETIRQAAYDLARSGVCDGWQDVWRALRARFTVDQLTTIFENPLCRLDVDRRCYWARNPGKHDSELTARSPVIRRDMCEKSGTLIPRAVDRQPQRTERLAGQIKALLADGGERTAMQIAQQLGTSRNEVLVAVRVMLADGALQVTRHVCASHRGRGARVFACAGTVARKRHEERGLYAPWPQADPVVTTAIDAIARHR
;
A
#
# COMPACT_ATOMS: atom_id res chain seq x y z
N MET A 1 28.23 -15.09 -41.32
CA MET A 1 27.13 -14.11 -41.18
C MET A 1 26.45 -14.37 -39.84
N LYS A 2 26.51 -13.42 -38.89
CA LYS A 2 26.03 -13.58 -37.51
C LYS A 2 25.18 -12.38 -37.09
N ARG A 3 23.85 -12.46 -37.23
CA ARG A 3 22.73 -11.75 -36.56
C ARG A 3 21.50 -12.56 -37.01
N VAL A 4 20.67 -13.22 -36.20
CA VAL A 4 19.43 -12.70 -35.56
C VAL A 4 18.90 -13.64 -34.41
N PRO A 5 19.61 -13.93 -33.30
CA PRO A 5 18.99 -14.71 -32.19
C PRO A 5 18.24 -13.83 -31.17
N ASP A 6 18.65 -12.57 -30.99
CA ASP A 6 18.16 -11.75 -29.87
C ASP A 6 16.72 -11.27 -30.03
N TRP A 7 16.26 -11.06 -31.27
CA TRP A 7 14.89 -10.62 -31.53
C TRP A 7 13.84 -11.68 -31.16
N ASP A 8 14.10 -12.95 -31.50
CA ASP A 8 13.22 -14.06 -31.15
C ASP A 8 13.16 -14.29 -29.64
N ILE A 9 14.28 -14.08 -28.94
CA ILE A 9 14.35 -14.19 -27.48
C ILE A 9 13.54 -13.06 -26.82
N LEU A 10 13.67 -11.81 -27.31
CA LEU A 10 12.89 -10.67 -26.82
C LEU A 10 11.40 -10.84 -27.09
N GLN A 11 11.03 -11.29 -28.29
CA GLN A 11 9.63 -11.52 -28.68
C GLN A 11 9.02 -12.67 -27.87
N THR A 12 9.78 -13.73 -27.59
CA THR A 12 9.33 -14.82 -26.73
C THR A 12 9.11 -14.34 -25.29
N ARG A 13 10.02 -13.50 -24.75
CA ARG A 13 9.86 -12.91 -23.41
C ARG A 13 8.64 -12.00 -23.31
N GLU A 14 8.37 -11.21 -24.34
CA GLU A 14 7.18 -10.36 -24.39
C GLU A 14 5.91 -11.20 -24.45
N THR A 15 5.90 -12.25 -25.28
CA THR A 15 4.76 -13.16 -25.43
C THR A 15 4.42 -13.83 -24.11
N ILE A 16 5.44 -14.28 -23.36
CA ILE A 16 5.25 -14.88 -22.03
C ILE A 16 4.72 -13.84 -21.04
N ARG A 17 5.25 -12.61 -21.03
CA ARG A 17 4.76 -11.54 -20.15
C ARG A 17 3.30 -11.19 -20.45
N GLN A 18 2.93 -11.08 -21.71
CA GLN A 18 1.56 -10.79 -22.11
C GLN A 18 0.60 -11.91 -21.68
N ALA A 19 0.97 -13.17 -21.95
CA ALA A 19 0.17 -14.32 -21.51
C ALA A 19 0.02 -14.40 -19.98
N ALA A 20 1.08 -14.09 -19.23
CA ALA A 20 1.04 -14.00 -17.77
C ALA A 20 0.06 -12.92 -17.29
N TYR A 21 0.06 -11.77 -17.96
CA TYR A 21 -0.82 -10.66 -17.63
C TYR A 21 -2.28 -10.93 -17.96
N ASP A 22 -2.56 -11.60 -19.07
CA ASP A 22 -3.92 -11.98 -19.45
C ASP A 22 -4.48 -13.01 -18.46
N LEU A 23 -3.67 -13.99 -18.05
CA LEU A 23 -4.03 -14.94 -16.99
C LEU A 23 -4.24 -14.24 -15.65
N ALA A 24 -3.37 -13.30 -15.28
CA ALA A 24 -3.52 -12.56 -14.03
C ALA A 24 -4.79 -11.69 -14.00
N ARG A 25 -5.19 -11.13 -15.15
CA ARG A 25 -6.41 -10.32 -15.31
C ARG A 25 -7.69 -11.14 -15.38
N SER A 26 -7.59 -12.42 -15.76
CA SER A 26 -8.74 -13.32 -15.84
C SER A 26 -9.41 -13.60 -14.49
N GLY A 27 -8.71 -13.35 -13.38
CA GLY A 27 -9.19 -13.62 -12.03
C GLY A 27 -9.17 -15.11 -11.64
N VAL A 28 -8.72 -16.00 -12.53
CA VAL A 28 -8.63 -17.45 -12.29
C VAL A 28 -7.44 -17.82 -11.40
N CYS A 29 -6.38 -17.01 -11.40
CA CYS A 29 -5.15 -17.26 -10.66
C CYS A 29 -5.08 -16.40 -9.38
N ASP A 30 -4.70 -17.01 -8.25
CA ASP A 30 -4.59 -16.31 -6.97
C ASP A 30 -3.30 -15.51 -6.81
N GLY A 31 -2.26 -15.86 -7.58
CA GLY A 31 -0.98 -15.15 -7.59
C GLY A 31 -0.04 -15.67 -8.67
N TRP A 32 1.18 -15.12 -8.69
CA TRP A 32 2.19 -15.40 -9.73
C TRP A 32 2.57 -16.87 -9.83
N GLN A 33 2.51 -17.63 -8.73
CA GLN A 33 2.81 -19.06 -8.73
C GLN A 33 1.79 -19.88 -9.54
N ASP A 34 0.51 -19.51 -9.48
CA ASP A 34 -0.54 -20.20 -10.23
C ASP A 34 -0.49 -19.80 -11.70
N VAL A 35 -0.21 -18.52 -11.99
CA VAL A 35 0.08 -18.05 -13.35
C VAL A 35 1.28 -18.80 -13.94
N TRP A 36 2.35 -18.97 -13.16
CA TRP A 36 3.52 -19.72 -13.59
C TRP A 36 3.19 -21.19 -13.88
N ARG A 37 2.42 -21.86 -13.01
CA ARG A 37 1.96 -23.24 -13.26
C ARG A 37 1.09 -23.33 -14.52
N ALA A 38 0.18 -22.39 -14.75
CA ALA A 38 -0.67 -22.37 -15.94
C ALA A 38 0.15 -22.16 -17.22
N LEU A 39 1.20 -21.34 -17.16
CA LEU A 39 2.09 -21.08 -18.31
C LEU A 39 3.02 -22.25 -18.64
N ARG A 40 3.32 -23.15 -17.69
CA ARG A 40 4.14 -24.36 -17.97
C ARG A 40 3.53 -25.27 -19.02
N ALA A 41 2.22 -25.21 -19.24
CA ALA A 41 1.56 -25.97 -20.32
C ALA A 41 1.90 -25.41 -21.71
N ARG A 42 2.40 -24.17 -21.81
CA ARG A 42 2.59 -23.44 -23.07
C ARG A 42 4.04 -23.03 -23.34
N PHE A 43 4.87 -22.96 -22.30
CA PHE A 43 6.26 -22.48 -22.40
C PHE A 43 7.22 -23.38 -21.64
N THR A 44 8.49 -23.37 -22.06
CA THR A 44 9.54 -24.14 -21.40
C THR A 44 9.86 -23.57 -20.01
N VAL A 45 10.29 -24.44 -19.09
CA VAL A 45 10.60 -24.07 -17.71
C VAL A 45 11.74 -23.05 -17.64
N ASP A 46 12.75 -23.16 -18.51
CA ASP A 46 13.91 -22.27 -18.51
C ASP A 46 13.53 -20.84 -18.94
N GLN A 47 12.66 -20.71 -19.95
CA GLN A 47 12.14 -19.41 -20.40
C GLN A 47 11.28 -18.74 -19.34
N LEU A 48 10.43 -19.51 -18.66
CA LEU A 48 9.61 -19.00 -17.55
C LEU A 48 10.48 -18.60 -16.37
N THR A 49 11.47 -19.42 -16.00
CA THR A 49 12.38 -19.12 -14.88
C THR A 49 13.14 -17.82 -15.15
N THR A 50 13.68 -17.61 -16.35
CA THR A 50 14.40 -16.39 -16.73
C THR A 50 13.55 -15.11 -16.58
N ILE A 51 12.24 -15.20 -16.78
CA ILE A 51 11.32 -14.04 -16.70
C ILE A 51 10.85 -13.83 -15.28
N PHE A 52 10.42 -14.91 -14.62
CA PHE A 52 9.93 -14.86 -13.26
C PHE A 52 11.05 -14.77 -12.23
N GLU A 53 12.32 -14.99 -12.54
CA GLU A 53 13.45 -14.68 -11.65
C GLU A 53 13.48 -13.21 -11.26
N ASN A 54 12.99 -12.32 -12.12
CA ASN A 54 12.85 -10.92 -11.78
C ASN A 54 11.73 -10.73 -10.74
N PRO A 55 12.05 -10.29 -9.51
CA PRO A 55 11.06 -10.13 -8.44
C PRO A 55 10.01 -9.07 -8.76
N LEU A 56 10.33 -8.08 -9.59
CA LEU A 56 9.37 -7.05 -10.02
C LEU A 56 8.28 -7.65 -10.91
N CYS A 57 8.64 -8.60 -11.78
CA CYS A 57 7.67 -9.28 -12.62
C CYS A 57 6.70 -10.12 -11.78
N ARG A 58 7.20 -10.81 -10.74
CA ARG A 58 6.35 -11.54 -9.77
C ARG A 58 5.37 -10.60 -9.06
N LEU A 59 5.88 -9.48 -8.54
CA LEU A 59 5.07 -8.48 -7.84
C LEU A 59 4.00 -7.86 -8.74
N ASP A 60 4.32 -7.54 -9.99
CA ASP A 60 3.36 -7.00 -10.95
C ASP A 60 2.25 -8.01 -11.29
N VAL A 61 2.60 -9.28 -11.47
CA VAL A 61 1.62 -10.35 -11.70
C VAL A 61 0.71 -10.54 -10.48
N ASP A 62 1.27 -10.60 -9.27
CA ASP A 62 0.51 -10.68 -8.03
C ASP A 62 -0.45 -9.51 -7.86
N ARG A 63 0.03 -8.29 -8.15
CA ARG A 63 -0.79 -7.07 -8.06
C ARG A 63 -1.97 -7.14 -9.02
N ARG A 64 -1.76 -7.65 -10.24
CA ARG A 64 -2.83 -7.85 -11.22
C ARG A 64 -3.82 -8.94 -10.79
N CYS A 65 -3.34 -10.07 -10.27
CA CYS A 65 -4.19 -11.12 -9.68
C CYS A 65 -5.02 -10.58 -8.51
N TYR A 66 -4.43 -9.73 -7.67
CA TYR A 66 -5.13 -9.09 -6.57
C TYR A 66 -6.23 -8.14 -7.06
N TRP A 67 -5.93 -7.31 -8.07
CA TRP A 67 -6.88 -6.38 -8.67
C TRP A 67 -8.02 -7.08 -9.41
N ALA A 68 -7.74 -8.14 -10.16
CA ALA A 68 -8.76 -8.93 -10.84
C ALA A 68 -9.78 -9.52 -9.85
N ARG A 69 -9.33 -9.90 -8.64
CA ARG A 69 -10.20 -10.38 -7.56
C ARG A 69 -10.88 -9.26 -6.76
N ASN A 70 -10.37 -8.03 -6.82
CA ASN A 70 -10.87 -6.89 -6.06
C ASN A 70 -11.08 -5.66 -6.95
N PRO A 71 -11.94 -5.73 -8.00
CA PRO A 71 -12.11 -4.63 -8.95
C PRO A 71 -12.54 -3.33 -8.28
N GLY A 72 -13.41 -3.39 -7.26
CA GLY A 72 -13.91 -2.22 -6.55
C GLY A 72 -12.93 -1.51 -5.60
N LYS A 73 -11.73 -2.07 -5.34
CA LYS A 73 -10.71 -1.40 -4.50
C LYS A 73 -9.71 -0.59 -5.34
N HIS A 74 -9.61 -0.87 -6.64
CA HIS A 74 -8.68 -0.21 -7.55
C HIS A 74 -9.12 1.23 -7.88
N ASP A 75 -10.42 1.44 -8.08
CA ASP A 75 -10.97 2.77 -8.36
C ASP A 75 -10.76 3.74 -7.20
N SER A 76 -10.83 3.25 -5.96
CA SER A 76 -10.53 4.02 -4.74
C SER A 76 -9.03 4.30 -4.55
N GLU A 77 -8.13 3.45 -5.08
CA GLU A 77 -6.69 3.60 -4.91
C GLU A 77 -6.06 4.51 -5.98
N LEU A 78 -6.62 4.53 -7.20
CA LEU A 78 -6.25 5.49 -8.25
C LEU A 78 -6.78 6.90 -7.99
N THR A 79 -7.98 7.04 -7.44
CA THR A 79 -8.52 8.37 -7.05
C THR A 79 -7.77 8.97 -5.86
N ALA A 80 -7.24 8.16 -4.94
CA ALA A 80 -6.50 8.66 -3.79
C ALA A 80 -5.06 9.15 -4.09
N ARG A 81 -4.51 8.90 -5.29
CA ARG A 81 -3.10 9.18 -5.63
C ARG A 81 -2.86 10.25 -6.70
N SER A 82 -3.90 10.95 -7.17
CA SER A 82 -3.75 12.01 -8.16
C SER A 82 -4.26 13.36 -7.61
N PRO A 83 -3.39 14.33 -7.25
CA PRO A 83 -3.81 15.69 -6.96
C PRO A 83 -3.89 16.43 -8.29
N VAL A 84 -4.92 16.15 -9.10
CA VAL A 84 -5.20 16.94 -10.30
C VAL A 84 -6.54 17.63 -10.10
N ILE A 85 -6.44 18.94 -9.88
CA ILE A 85 -7.51 19.92 -9.91
C ILE A 85 -8.35 19.70 -11.18
N ARG A 86 -9.60 19.23 -11.03
CA ARG A 86 -10.71 19.41 -11.98
C ARG A 86 -11.96 19.58 -11.13
N ARG A 87 -12.33 20.82 -10.80
CA ARG A 87 -13.22 21.72 -11.57
C ARG A 87 -14.61 21.11 -11.69
N ASP A 88 -15.52 21.72 -10.95
CA ASP A 88 -16.97 21.51 -10.99
C ASP A 88 -17.48 21.18 -12.39
N MET A 89 -18.17 20.05 -12.48
CA MET A 89 -19.33 19.90 -13.36
C MET A 89 -20.35 19.06 -12.59
N CYS A 90 -21.34 19.76 -12.04
CA CYS A 90 -22.59 19.19 -11.62
C CYS A 90 -23.34 18.74 -12.88
N GLU A 91 -23.65 17.45 -13.01
CA GLU A 91 -24.78 17.01 -13.83
C GLU A 91 -25.37 15.66 -13.37
N LYS A 92 -26.44 15.81 -12.59
CA LYS A 92 -27.74 15.11 -12.66
C LYS A 92 -27.81 13.58 -12.82
N SER A 93 -28.31 12.99 -11.73
CA SER A 93 -29.47 12.10 -11.68
C SER A 93 -29.34 10.66 -12.17
N GLY A 94 -29.02 9.77 -11.22
CA GLY A 94 -29.43 8.38 -11.22
C GLY A 94 -29.89 7.99 -9.81
N THR A 95 -31.20 7.93 -9.60
CA THR A 95 -31.85 7.67 -8.31
C THR A 95 -31.57 6.24 -7.83
N LEU A 96 -30.55 6.06 -6.97
CA LEU A 96 -30.34 4.80 -6.26
C LEU A 96 -29.97 5.08 -4.80
N ILE A 97 -30.97 4.88 -3.94
CA ILE A 97 -30.97 4.75 -2.47
C ILE A 97 -29.60 4.99 -1.77
N PRO A 98 -29.35 6.19 -1.22
CA PRO A 98 -28.17 6.48 -0.42
C PRO A 98 -28.42 6.10 1.03
N ARG A 99 -28.08 4.87 1.42
CA ARG A 99 -28.06 4.51 2.87
C ARG A 99 -26.84 3.73 3.35
N ALA A 100 -26.01 3.20 2.46
CA ALA A 100 -24.87 2.36 2.86
C ALA A 100 -23.51 3.08 2.79
N VAL A 101 -23.30 3.99 1.83
CA VAL A 101 -21.97 4.60 1.59
C VAL A 101 -21.65 5.71 2.60
N ASP A 102 -22.64 6.54 2.99
CA ASP A 102 -22.42 7.64 3.95
C ASP A 102 -22.30 7.22 5.42
N ARG A 103 -22.70 6.00 5.77
CA ARG A 103 -22.63 5.51 7.16
C ARG A 103 -21.21 5.21 7.61
N GLN A 104 -20.34 4.79 6.68
CA GLN A 104 -18.98 4.37 6.99
C GLN A 104 -18.03 5.53 7.36
N PRO A 105 -18.01 6.68 6.66
CA PRO A 105 -17.20 7.84 7.08
C PRO A 105 -17.65 8.37 8.44
N GLN A 106 -18.96 8.53 8.67
CA GLN A 106 -19.51 8.98 9.95
C GLN A 106 -19.14 8.05 11.12
N ARG A 107 -19.16 6.73 10.90
CA ARG A 107 -18.77 5.75 11.93
C ARG A 107 -17.27 5.83 12.22
N THR A 108 -16.45 6.06 11.20
CA THR A 108 -14.99 6.18 11.33
C THR A 108 -14.61 7.48 12.05
N GLU A 109 -15.28 8.59 11.74
CA GLU A 109 -15.11 9.88 12.42
C GLU A 109 -15.51 9.81 13.90
N ARG A 110 -16.65 9.19 14.21
CA ARG A 110 -17.08 8.95 15.59
C ARG A 110 -16.05 8.11 16.36
N LEU A 111 -15.54 7.05 15.73
CA LEU A 111 -14.51 6.20 16.33
C LEU A 111 -13.20 6.97 16.52
N ALA A 112 -12.81 7.82 15.58
CA ALA A 112 -11.64 8.67 15.69
C ALA A 112 -11.76 9.65 16.89
N GLY A 113 -12.94 10.25 17.09
CA GLY A 113 -13.23 11.07 18.26
C GLY A 113 -13.09 10.30 19.58
N GLN A 114 -13.61 9.07 19.63
CA GLN A 114 -13.50 8.20 20.81
C GLN A 114 -12.04 7.79 21.08
N ILE A 115 -11.27 7.45 20.06
CA ILE A 115 -9.84 7.13 20.17
C ILE A 115 -9.07 8.35 20.69
N LYS A 116 -9.37 9.54 20.17
CA LYS A 116 -8.74 10.79 20.60
C LYS A 116 -9.04 11.10 22.07
N ALA A 117 -10.29 10.95 22.50
CA ALA A 117 -10.68 11.12 23.89
C ALA A 117 -9.97 10.11 24.81
N LEU A 118 -9.87 8.86 24.37
CA LEU A 118 -9.23 7.77 25.10
C LEU A 118 -7.70 7.93 25.26
N LEU A 119 -7.07 8.65 24.33
CA LEU A 119 -5.64 8.98 24.35
C LEU A 119 -5.37 10.43 24.82
N ALA A 120 -6.41 11.18 25.20
CA ALA A 120 -6.29 12.56 25.68
C ALA A 120 -5.50 12.65 26.98
N ASP A 121 -5.55 11.60 27.80
CA ASP A 121 -4.81 11.45 29.06
C ASP A 121 -3.28 11.36 28.86
N GLY A 122 -2.80 11.40 27.61
CA GLY A 122 -1.39 11.24 27.25
C GLY A 122 -0.90 9.79 27.32
N GLY A 123 -1.80 8.84 27.56
CA GLY A 123 -1.49 7.42 27.61
C GLY A 123 -1.19 6.86 26.22
N GLU A 124 -0.15 6.04 26.15
CA GLU A 124 0.18 5.27 24.95
C GLU A 124 -0.60 3.96 24.93
N ARG A 125 -1.27 3.64 23.81
CA ARG A 125 -2.02 2.37 23.70
C ARG A 125 -1.85 1.70 22.34
N THR A 126 -1.90 0.38 22.33
CA THR A 126 -1.93 -0.43 21.10
C THR A 126 -3.34 -0.45 20.50
N ALA A 127 -3.45 -0.72 19.20
CA ALA A 127 -4.76 -0.88 18.54
C ALA A 127 -5.63 -1.97 19.21
N MET A 128 -5.00 -2.99 19.81
CA MET A 128 -5.70 -4.07 20.49
C MET A 128 -6.28 -3.61 21.84
N GLN A 129 -5.51 -2.85 22.62
CA GLN A 129 -5.99 -2.25 23.88
C GLN A 129 -7.12 -1.23 23.62
N ILE A 130 -6.98 -0.41 22.57
CA ILE A 130 -8.02 0.54 22.16
C ILE A 130 -9.30 -0.21 21.76
N ALA A 131 -9.18 -1.28 20.98
CA ALA A 131 -10.32 -2.11 20.57
C ALA A 131 -11.05 -2.74 21.77
N GLN A 132 -10.29 -3.30 22.72
CA GLN A 132 -10.84 -3.87 23.97
C GLN A 132 -11.60 -2.84 24.80
N GLN A 133 -11.04 -1.63 24.95
CA GLN A 133 -11.66 -0.59 25.79
C GLN A 133 -12.87 0.07 25.14
N LEU A 134 -12.90 0.16 23.81
CA LEU A 134 -14.03 0.71 23.06
C LEU A 134 -15.09 -0.36 22.72
N GLY A 135 -14.84 -1.63 23.04
CA GLY A 135 -15.74 -2.73 22.68
C GLY A 135 -15.89 -2.91 21.16
N THR A 136 -14.85 -2.59 20.39
CA THR A 136 -14.88 -2.61 18.92
C THR A 136 -13.88 -3.63 18.35
N SER A 137 -13.93 -3.87 17.03
CA SER A 137 -12.96 -4.76 16.41
C SER A 137 -11.62 -4.06 16.19
N ARG A 138 -10.53 -4.82 16.28
CA ARG A 138 -9.17 -4.34 15.95
C ARG A 138 -9.10 -3.74 14.54
N ASN A 139 -9.84 -4.29 13.58
CA ASN A 139 -9.83 -3.80 12.20
C ASN A 139 -10.49 -2.44 12.07
N GLU A 140 -11.61 -2.20 12.77
CA GLU A 140 -12.27 -0.89 12.78
C GLU A 140 -11.37 0.19 13.39
N VAL A 141 -10.69 -0.15 14.49
CA VAL A 141 -9.67 0.73 15.10
C VAL A 141 -8.54 1.02 14.12
N LEU A 142 -8.01 0.02 13.41
CA LEU A 142 -6.94 0.22 12.43
C LEU A 142 -7.37 1.09 11.24
N VAL A 143 -8.63 1.02 10.82
CA VAL A 143 -9.19 1.90 9.78
C VAL A 143 -9.22 3.34 10.27
N ALA A 144 -9.77 3.60 11.46
CA ALA A 144 -9.82 4.94 12.04
C ALA A 144 -8.41 5.51 12.34
N VAL A 145 -7.52 4.71 12.92
CA VAL A 145 -6.13 5.11 13.20
C VAL A 145 -5.39 5.46 11.92
N ARG A 146 -5.64 4.78 10.80
CA ARG A 146 -5.01 5.12 9.52
C ARG A 146 -5.39 6.52 9.05
N VAL A 147 -6.67 6.89 9.17
CA VAL A 147 -7.15 8.24 8.84
C VAL A 147 -6.51 9.26 9.78
N MET A 148 -6.55 9.01 11.09
CA MET A 148 -5.95 9.89 12.10
C MET A 148 -4.42 10.06 11.98
N LEU A 149 -3.71 9.06 11.45
CA LEU A 149 -2.28 9.17 11.14
C LEU A 149 -2.03 10.02 9.88
N ALA A 150 -2.89 9.91 8.87
CA ALA A 150 -2.80 10.74 7.66
C ALA A 150 -3.09 12.22 7.99
N ASP A 151 -4.03 12.47 8.90
CA ASP A 151 -4.41 13.81 9.35
C ASP A 151 -3.46 14.38 10.42
N GLY A 152 -2.45 13.61 10.86
CA GLY A 152 -1.49 14.02 11.88
C GLY A 152 -2.05 14.11 13.31
N ALA A 153 -3.27 13.61 13.56
CA ALA A 153 -3.89 13.62 14.88
C ALA A 153 -3.29 12.57 15.84
N LEU A 154 -2.76 11.48 15.30
CA LEU A 154 -2.04 10.44 16.04
C LEU A 154 -0.61 10.32 15.54
N GLN A 155 0.24 9.76 16.40
CA GLN A 155 1.59 9.33 16.05
C GLN A 155 1.87 7.93 16.58
N VAL A 156 2.73 7.20 15.87
CA VAL A 156 3.28 5.93 16.34
C VAL A 156 4.49 6.24 17.20
N THR A 157 4.42 5.98 18.51
CA THR A 157 5.52 6.30 19.43
C THR A 157 6.55 5.17 19.51
N ARG A 158 6.10 3.92 19.44
CA ARG A 158 6.99 2.74 19.47
C ARG A 158 6.35 1.49 18.88
N HIS A 159 7.21 0.50 18.65
CA HIS A 159 6.83 -0.87 18.29
C HIS A 159 7.13 -1.82 19.46
N VAL A 160 6.14 -2.61 19.87
CA VAL A 160 6.30 -3.68 20.87
C VAL A 160 6.64 -4.97 20.14
N CYS A 161 7.77 -5.58 20.46
CA CYS A 161 8.17 -6.86 19.88
C CYS A 161 7.14 -7.94 20.20
N ALA A 162 6.81 -8.78 19.22
CA ALA A 162 6.01 -9.96 19.47
C ALA A 162 6.87 -11.04 20.14
N SER A 163 6.41 -11.61 21.24
CA SER A 163 7.14 -12.66 21.98
C SER A 163 7.38 -13.93 21.16
N HIS A 164 6.57 -14.17 20.12
CA HIS A 164 6.65 -15.34 19.24
C HIS A 164 6.43 -14.95 17.77
N ARG A 165 7.42 -15.23 16.90
CA ARG A 165 7.44 -15.17 15.41
C ARG A 165 6.30 -14.38 14.72
N GLY A 166 6.05 -13.15 15.17
CA GLY A 166 4.92 -12.33 14.75
C GLY A 166 5.32 -10.88 14.51
N ARG A 167 4.47 -10.13 13.81
CA ARG A 167 4.70 -8.67 13.65
C ARG A 167 4.44 -7.96 14.97
N GLY A 168 5.41 -7.15 15.41
CA GLY A 168 5.28 -6.33 16.61
C GLY A 168 4.09 -5.37 16.56
N ALA A 169 3.48 -5.11 17.72
CA ALA A 169 2.33 -4.23 17.84
C ALA A 169 2.77 -2.75 17.79
N ARG A 170 2.01 -1.92 17.07
CA ARG A 170 2.23 -0.47 17.05
C ARG A 170 1.54 0.16 18.25
N VAL A 171 2.23 1.09 18.89
CA VAL A 171 1.73 1.88 20.01
C VAL A 171 1.46 3.29 19.52
N PHE A 172 0.28 3.82 19.84
CA PHE A 172 -0.23 5.10 19.36
C PHE A 172 -0.41 6.08 20.52
N ALA A 173 -0.14 7.36 20.25
CA ALA A 173 -0.40 8.49 21.13
C ALA A 173 -0.93 9.70 20.33
N CYS A 174 -1.61 10.63 21.01
CA CYS A 174 -2.04 11.90 20.40
C CYS A 174 -0.85 12.83 20.13
N ALA A 175 -0.75 13.39 18.92
CA ALA A 175 0.38 14.22 18.52
C ALA A 175 0.59 15.47 19.42
N GLY A 176 -0.50 16.03 19.98
CA GLY A 176 -0.45 17.20 20.85
C GLY A 176 0.04 16.97 22.29
N THR A 177 0.10 15.71 22.77
CA THR A 177 0.47 15.41 24.17
C THR A 177 1.93 14.98 24.34
N VAL A 178 2.60 14.59 23.25
CA VAL A 178 3.99 14.07 23.30
C VAL A 178 5.04 15.19 23.42
N ALA A 179 4.65 16.44 23.18
CA ALA A 179 5.53 17.61 23.36
C ALA A 179 5.97 17.87 24.82
N ARG A 180 5.40 17.16 25.83
CA ARG A 180 5.61 17.51 27.25
C ARG A 180 6.39 16.49 28.08
N LYS A 181 6.87 15.37 27.51
CA LYS A 181 7.75 14.45 28.25
C LYS A 181 8.92 13.97 27.39
N ARG A 182 10.10 14.48 27.75
CA ARG A 182 11.44 14.01 27.43
C ARG A 182 12.05 14.44 26.09
N HIS A 183 12.67 15.63 26.15
CA HIS A 183 14.10 15.73 25.88
C HIS A 183 14.85 14.59 26.60
N GLU A 184 15.89 14.02 25.96
CA GLU A 184 16.69 12.84 26.38
C GLU A 184 15.99 11.50 26.00
N GLU A 185 16.43 10.67 25.05
CA GLU A 185 17.77 10.38 24.51
C GLU A 185 17.69 9.95 23.03
N ARG A 186 18.79 10.21 22.32
CA ARG A 186 19.05 9.79 20.93
C ARG A 186 19.25 8.29 20.80
N GLY A 187 18.92 7.79 19.59
CA GLY A 187 19.49 6.59 18.97
C GLY A 187 18.62 5.36 19.18
N LEU A 188 17.91 4.84 18.17
CA LEU A 188 18.44 4.33 16.91
C LEU A 188 17.36 4.45 15.81
N TYR A 189 17.15 5.66 15.29
CA TYR A 189 16.68 5.81 13.92
C TYR A 189 17.90 6.23 13.11
N ALA A 190 18.40 5.35 12.25
CA ALA A 190 19.33 5.78 11.22
C ALA A 190 18.54 6.73 10.30
N PRO A 191 18.86 8.03 10.25
CA PRO A 191 18.33 8.88 9.21
C PRO A 191 18.87 8.32 7.90
N TRP A 192 17.99 8.09 6.93
CA TRP A 192 18.43 7.86 5.55
C TRP A 192 19.42 8.97 5.18
N PRO A 193 20.58 8.66 4.60
CA PRO A 193 21.53 9.68 4.21
C PRO A 193 20.80 10.64 3.28
N GLN A 194 20.68 11.88 3.73
CA GLN A 194 20.16 12.97 2.93
C GLN A 194 20.96 12.97 1.64
N ALA A 195 20.28 12.79 0.50
CA ALA A 195 20.95 12.63 -0.78
C ALA A 195 21.91 13.81 -0.99
N ASP A 196 23.16 13.51 -1.34
CA ASP A 196 24.18 14.51 -1.54
C ASP A 196 23.69 15.53 -2.59
N PRO A 197 23.68 16.84 -2.28
CA PRO A 197 23.21 17.86 -3.20
C PRO A 197 23.91 17.79 -4.56
N VAL A 198 25.16 17.33 -4.63
CA VAL A 198 25.89 17.15 -5.89
C VAL A 198 25.24 16.08 -6.76
N VAL A 199 24.79 14.97 -6.17
CA VAL A 199 24.13 13.87 -6.89
C VAL A 199 22.74 14.30 -7.37
N THR A 200 21.98 15.01 -6.53
CA THR A 200 20.67 15.53 -6.95
C THR A 200 20.78 16.55 -8.08
N THR A 201 21.82 17.39 -8.05
CA THR A 201 22.05 18.40 -9.09
C THR A 201 22.52 17.75 -10.41
N ALA A 202 23.33 16.69 -10.34
CA ALA A 202 23.75 15.94 -11.52
C ALA A 202 22.59 15.20 -12.20
N ILE A 203 21.69 14.57 -11.42
CA ILE A 203 20.50 13.91 -11.94
C ILE A 203 19.57 14.92 -12.61
N ASP A 204 19.38 16.09 -12.00
CA ASP A 204 18.56 17.17 -12.56
C ASP A 204 19.19 17.76 -13.83
N ALA A 205 20.51 17.91 -13.89
CA ALA A 205 21.22 18.34 -15.10
C ALA A 205 21.07 17.33 -16.26
N ILE A 206 21.12 16.03 -15.97
CA ILE A 206 20.91 14.97 -16.98
C ILE A 206 19.45 14.99 -17.48
N ALA A 207 18.48 15.22 -16.60
CA ALA A 207 17.07 15.29 -16.95
C ALA A 207 16.73 16.50 -17.85
N ARG A 208 17.47 17.61 -17.71
CA ARG A 208 17.28 18.83 -18.50
C ARG A 208 17.97 18.80 -19.87
N HIS A 209 18.87 17.87 -20.12
CA HIS A 209 19.59 17.71 -21.39
C HIS A 209 19.07 16.54 -22.24
N ARG A 210 17.77 16.22 -22.14
CA ARG A 210 17.10 15.25 -23.01
C ARG A 210 16.22 15.92 -24.06
#